data_AF-A0A962YAA1-F1
#
_entry.id   AF-A0A962YAA1-F1
#
_cell.length_a   1.000
_cell.length_b   1.000
_cell.length_c   1.000
_cell.angle_alpha   90.00
_cell.angle_beta   90.00
_cell.angle_gamma   90.00
#
_symmetry.space_group_name_H-M   'P 1'
#
loop_
_entity.id
_entity.type
_entity.pdbx_description
1 polymer ?
#
loop_
_entity_poly.entity_id
_entity_poly.type
_entity_poly.pdbx_seq_one_letter_code
_entity_poly.pdbx_strand_id
1 'polypeptide(L)' 'MTTILQNDRLLKALMRQPVDRTPIWIMRQAGRYLPEYRATRARAGDFMSLCQNPELACEVTLQPLARFELDAAI' A
#
# COMPACT_ATOMS: atom_id res chain seq x y z
N MET A 1 -7.36 9.05 -20.70
CA MET A 1 -6.36 7.99 -20.90
C MET A 1 -6.71 6.86 -19.96
N THR A 2 -6.96 5.65 -20.47
CA THR A 2 -7.22 4.49 -19.60
C THR A 2 -5.87 3.94 -19.15
N THR A 3 -5.56 4.05 -17.86
CA THR A 3 -4.32 3.51 -17.32
C THR A 3 -4.40 1.99 -17.30
N ILE A 4 -3.46 1.32 -17.96
CA ILE A 4 -3.39 -0.14 -17.95
C ILE A 4 -2.64 -0.57 -16.68
N LEU A 5 -3.19 -1.54 -15.95
CA LEU A 5 -2.53 -2.12 -14.77
C LEU A 5 -1.27 -2.88 -15.20
N GLN A 6 -0.11 -2.48 -14.68
CA GLN A 6 1.18 -3.08 -15.07
C GLN A 6 1.53 -4.34 -14.28
N ASN A 7 1.08 -4.45 -13.03
CA ASN A 7 1.26 -5.62 -12.17
C ASN A 7 -0.09 -6.19 -11.76
N ASP A 8 -0.43 -7.37 -12.29
CA ASP A 8 -1.68 -8.09 -12.03
C ASP A 8 -1.48 -9.42 -11.29
N ARG A 9 -0.27 -9.66 -10.73
CA ARG A 9 0.07 -10.95 -10.10
C ARG A 9 -0.88 -11.32 -8.97
N LEU A 10 -1.23 -10.37 -8.09
CA LEU A 10 -2.17 -10.63 -7.00
C LEU A 10 -3.53 -11.08 -7.55
N LEU A 11 -4.06 -10.40 -8.56
CA LEU A 11 -5.37 -10.72 -9.15
C LEU A 11 -5.36 -12.11 -9.79
N LYS A 12 -4.34 -12.40 -10.61
CA LYS A 12 -4.16 -13.70 -11.25
C LYS A 12 -4.05 -14.83 -10.23
N ALA A 13 -3.24 -14.65 -9.19
CA ALA A 13 -3.06 -15.64 -8.13
C ALA A 13 -4.38 -15.93 -7.40
N LEU A 14 -5.16 -14.90 -7.04
CA LEU A 14 -6.48 -15.07 -6.41
C LEU A 14 -7.48 -15.80 -7.32
N MET A 15 -7.37 -15.60 -8.64
CA MET A 15 -8.17 -16.31 -9.64
C MET A 15 -7.63 -17.70 -10.00
N ARG A 16 -6.56 -18.17 -9.34
CA ARG A 16 -5.87 -19.44 -9.62
C ARG A 16 -5.32 -19.54 -11.05
N GLN A 17 -4.94 -18.40 -11.63
CA GLN A 17 -4.26 -18.33 -12.92
C GLN A 17 -2.74 -18.43 -12.73
N PRO A 18 -1.99 -18.91 -13.74
CA PRO A 18 -0.53 -18.93 -13.70
C PRO A 18 0.06 -17.52 -13.51
N VAL A 19 1.12 -17.43 -12.70
CA VAL A 19 1.91 -16.21 -12.47
C VAL A 19 3.40 -16.56 -12.55
N ASP A 20 4.22 -15.56 -12.87
CA ASP A 20 5.68 -15.68 -12.97
C ASP A 20 6.38 -15.81 -11.60
N ARG A 21 5.78 -15.23 -10.55
CA ARG A 21 6.18 -15.40 -9.15
C ARG A 21 4.98 -15.30 -8.22
N THR A 22 5.07 -15.91 -7.03
CA THR A 22 4.05 -15.74 -5.98
C THR A 22 3.97 -14.27 -5.55
N PRO A 23 2.80 -13.61 -5.60
CA PRO A 23 2.66 -12.22 -5.20
C PRO A 23 2.80 -12.07 -3.68
N ILE A 24 3.39 -10.95 -3.24
CA ILE A 24 3.57 -10.62 -1.83
C ILE A 24 2.98 -9.26 -1.46
N TRP A 25 2.31 -9.23 -0.31
CA TRP A 25 1.92 -8.04 0.44
C TRP A 25 1.94 -8.37 1.93
N ILE A 26 1.92 -7.37 2.80
CA ILE A 26 2.05 -7.59 4.24
C ILE A 26 0.91 -6.90 4.98
N MET A 27 0.25 -7.62 5.88
CA MET A 27 -0.73 -7.01 6.79
C MET A 27 -0.07 -5.90 7.59
N ARG A 28 -0.69 -4.70 7.57
CA ARG A 28 -0.15 -3.47 8.19
C ARG A 28 1.17 -3.01 7.57
N GLN A 29 1.34 -3.17 6.26
CA GLN A 29 2.47 -2.60 5.51
C GLN A 29 2.57 -1.07 5.72
N ALA A 30 1.46 -0.34 5.76
CA ALA A 30 1.43 1.05 6.20
C ALA A 30 1.32 1.10 7.73
N GLY A 31 2.45 1.28 8.42
CA GLY A 31 2.45 1.23 9.88
C GLY A 31 3.67 1.84 10.55
N ARG A 32 3.62 1.90 11.89
CA ARG A 32 4.60 2.56 12.77
C ARG A 32 6.04 2.02 12.67
N TYR A 33 6.27 0.89 12.00
CA TYR A 33 7.62 0.39 11.73
C TYR A 33 8.36 1.25 10.69
N LEU A 34 7.61 2.01 9.89
CA LEU A 34 8.14 3.00 8.94
C LEU A 34 8.26 4.38 9.63
N PRO A 35 9.44 5.01 9.63
CA PRO A 35 9.60 6.36 10.20
C PRO A 35 8.75 7.42 9.48
N GLU A 36 8.57 7.32 8.16
CA GLU A 36 7.70 8.20 7.36
C GLU A 36 6.23 8.07 7.75
N TYR A 37 5.73 6.87 8.05
CA TYR A 37 4.37 6.69 8.56
C TYR A 37 4.18 7.42 9.89
N ARG A 38 5.17 7.33 10.79
CA ARG A 38 5.14 8.03 12.08
C ARG A 38 5.11 9.55 11.88
N ALA A 39 5.86 10.07 10.91
CA ALA A 39 5.86 11.49 10.57
C ALA A 39 4.49 11.94 10.03
N THR A 40 3.91 11.21 9.07
CA THR A 40 2.58 11.52 8.52
C THR A 40 1.51 11.46 9.59
N ARG A 41 1.54 10.45 10.46
CA ARG A 41 0.62 10.33 11.60
C ARG A 41 0.78 11.48 12.60
N ALA A 42 1.99 11.95 12.86
CA ALA A 42 2.21 13.10 13.73
C ALA A 42 1.62 14.39 13.13
N ARG A 43 1.72 14.58 11.80
CA ARG A 43 1.06 15.69 11.11
C ARG A 43 -0.46 15.59 11.13
N ALA A 44 -1.01 14.38 11.07
CA ALA A 44 -2.45 14.13 11.15
C ALA A 44 -3.03 14.37 12.56
N GLY A 45 -2.20 14.39 13.61
CA GLY A 45 -2.62 14.51 14.99
C GLY A 45 -3.02 13.16 15.60
N ASP A 46 -4.11 12.56 15.10
CA ASP A 46 -4.59 11.26 15.57
C ASP A 46 -4.90 10.27 14.43
N PHE A 47 -5.19 9.03 14.80
CA PHE A 47 -5.44 7.94 13.83
C PHE A 47 -6.72 8.15 13.04
N MET A 48 -7.77 8.67 13.66
CA MET A 48 -9.04 8.89 12.99
C MET A 48 -8.91 10.04 11.98
N SER A 49 -8.24 11.13 12.35
CA SER A 49 -7.92 12.22 11.42
C SER A 49 -7.06 11.77 10.24
N LEU A 50 -6.08 10.87 10.47
CA LEU A 50 -5.31 10.25 9.39
C LEU A 50 -6.21 9.46 8.44
N CYS A 51 -7.10 8.62 8.96
CA CYS A 51 -7.97 7.77 8.14
C CYS A 51 -9.09 8.53 7.41
N GLN A 52 -9.55 9.65 7.99
CA GLN A 52 -10.62 10.47 7.40
C GLN A 52 -10.10 11.52 6.40
N ASN A 53 -8.79 11.71 6.32
CA ASN A 53 -8.16 12.61 5.34
C ASN A 53 -7.68 11.79 4.12
N PRO A 54 -8.31 11.93 2.93
CA PRO A 54 -7.99 11.12 1.76
C PRO A 54 -6.53 11.28 1.28
N GLU A 55 -5.97 12.48 1.38
CA GLU A 55 -4.60 12.76 0.94
C GLU A 55 -3.58 12.06 1.85
N LEU A 56 -3.77 12.16 3.16
CA LEU A 56 -2.90 11.50 4.14
C LEU A 56 -3.07 9.98 4.13
N ALA A 57 -4.29 9.49 3.94
CA ALA A 57 -4.56 8.06 3.78
C ALA A 57 -3.86 7.50 2.54
N CYS A 58 -3.98 8.18 1.40
CA CYS A 58 -3.28 7.82 0.17
C CYS A 58 -1.75 7.84 0.36
N GLU A 59 -1.23 8.89 1.01
CA GLU A 59 0.20 9.00 1.31
C GLU A 59 0.71 7.78 2.09
N VAL A 60 0.06 7.43 3.21
CA VAL A 60 0.53 6.29 4.02
C VAL A 60 0.39 4.95 3.31
N THR A 61 -0.62 4.76 2.47
CA THR A 61 -0.80 3.54 1.66
C THR A 61 0.32 3.36 0.63
N LEU A 62 0.88 4.46 0.09
CA LEU A 62 1.96 4.42 -0.91
C LEU A 62 3.37 4.29 -0.31
N GLN A 63 3.57 4.67 0.95
CA GLN A 63 4.88 4.61 1.62
C GLN A 63 5.58 3.25 1.53
N PRO A 64 4.91 2.09 1.73
CA PRO A 64 5.56 0.79 1.64
C PRO A 64 6.05 0.46 0.23
N LEU A 65 5.30 0.90 -0.79
CA LEU A 65 5.65 0.68 -2.20
C LEU A 65 6.87 1.50 -2.65
N ALA A 66 7.17 2.59 -1.95
CA ALA A 66 8.39 3.35 -2.18
C ALA A 66 9.66 2.65 -1.62
N ARG A 67 9.49 1.64 -0.75
CA ARG A 67 10.61 0.88 -0.14
C ARG A 67 10.75 -0.53 -0.67
N PHE A 68 9.63 -1.17 -0.98
CA PHE A 68 9.56 -2.60 -1.25
C PHE A 68 8.74 -2.85 -2.52
N GLU A 69 9.18 -3.80 -3.35
CA GLU A 69 8.48 -4.21 -4.57
C GLU A 69 7.31 -5.15 -4.27
N LEU A 70 6.35 -4.69 -3.45
CA LEU A 70 5.12 -5.42 -3.13
C LEU A 70 4.18 -5.44 -4.34
N ASP A 71 3.39 -6.50 -4.45
CA ASP A 71 2.47 -6.69 -5.58
C ASP A 71 1.08 -6.06 -5.33
N ALA A 72 0.86 -5.43 -4.17
CA ALA A 72 -0.38 -4.71 -3.85
C ALA A 72 -0.21 -3.59 -2.81
N ALA A 73 -1.12 -2.62 -2.88
CA ALA A 73 -1.30 -1.58 -1.88
C ALA A 73 -2.50 -1.93 -0.98
N ILE A 74 -2.35 -1.81 0.34
CA ILE A 74 -3.42 -1.97 1.34
C ILE A 74 -3.26 -0.95 2.46
#